data_AF-A0A3N5EV01-F1
#
_entry.id   AF-A0A3N5EV01-F1
#
_cell.length_a   1.000
_cell.length_b   1.000
_cell.length_c   1.000
_cell.angle_alpha   90.00
_cell.angle_beta   90.00
_cell.angle_gamma   90.00
#
_symmetry.space_group_name_H-M   'P 1'
#
loop_
_entity.id
_entity.type
_entity.pdbx_description
1 polymer ?
#
loop_
_entity_poly.entity_id
_entity_poly.type
_entity_poly.pdbx_seq_one_letter_code
_entity_poly.pdbx_strand_id
1 'polypeptide(L)'
;MSQIESTYKAKDVEEAIDRAFYRPVGYTIARMSRALALSPNAVTLISIAVGVTAGHLFYYSHLTVNVLGMILLVTAEAMDSADGQLARMTNTHSRFGRILDGFGGNLIFISIYLHLCLRVVHEGGPLWIFFVAVACGASHSFQCAMADYYRNAYR
;
A
#
# COMPACT_ATOMS: atom_id res chain seq x y z
N MET A 1 0.63 -9.87 27.55
CA MET A 1 0.77 -9.26 26.21
C MET A 1 -0.24 -9.91 25.28
N SER A 2 -1.08 -9.10 24.63
CA SER A 2 -2.06 -9.60 23.65
C SER A 2 -1.33 -10.12 22.40
N GLN A 3 -1.81 -11.21 21.78
CA GLN A 3 -1.21 -11.78 20.54
C GLN A 3 -1.09 -10.77 19.37
N ILE A 4 -1.85 -9.68 19.44
CA ILE A 4 -1.79 -8.59 18.46
C ILE A 4 -0.55 -7.71 18.70
N GLU A 5 -0.22 -7.42 19.96
CA GLU A 5 0.91 -6.55 20.32
C GLU A 5 2.26 -7.15 19.93
N SER A 6 2.39 -8.49 19.94
CA SER A 6 3.61 -9.18 19.50
C SER A 6 3.88 -9.07 18.00
N THR A 7 2.90 -8.57 17.22
CA THR A 7 3.01 -8.44 15.77
C THR A 7 3.28 -6.98 15.35
N TYR A 8 3.27 -6.01 16.26
CA TYR A 8 3.50 -4.60 15.95
C TYR A 8 4.98 -4.28 15.73
N LYS A 9 5.31 -3.28 14.88
CA LYS A 9 6.68 -2.73 14.84
C LYS A 9 6.93 -1.93 16.14
N ALA A 10 8.20 -1.62 16.42
CA ALA A 10 8.57 -0.78 17.58
C ALA A 10 7.70 0.49 17.64
N LYS A 11 7.23 0.82 18.86
CA LYS A 11 6.24 1.88 19.13
C LYS A 11 6.63 3.26 18.61
N ASP A 12 7.91 3.51 18.37
CA ASP A 12 8.47 4.82 18.02
C ASP A 12 8.38 5.16 16.53
N VAL A 13 7.86 4.24 15.69
CA VAL A 13 7.95 4.35 14.21
C VAL A 13 6.60 4.24 13.48
N GLU A 14 5.49 4.01 14.20
CA GLU A 14 4.15 3.86 13.60
C GLU A 14 3.28 5.08 13.83
N GLU A 15 2.69 5.60 12.75
CA GLU A 15 1.69 6.67 12.81
C GLU A 15 0.44 6.21 13.57
N ALA A 16 -0.25 7.15 14.23
CA ALA A 16 -1.41 6.83 15.07
C ALA A 16 -2.55 6.13 14.30
N ILE A 17 -2.71 6.47 13.02
CA ILE A 17 -3.73 5.89 12.13
C ILE A 17 -3.38 4.44 11.79
N ASP A 18 -2.11 4.14 11.48
CA ASP A 18 -1.65 2.78 11.23
C ASP A 18 -1.93 1.86 12.40
N ARG A 19 -1.62 2.32 13.61
CA ARG A 19 -1.85 1.54 14.84
C ARG A 19 -3.33 1.34 15.13
N ALA A 20 -4.15 2.36 14.92
CA ALA A 20 -5.57 2.32 15.27
C ALA A 20 -6.43 1.58 14.24
N PHE A 21 -6.08 1.61 12.95
CA PHE A 21 -6.92 1.11 11.87
C PHE A 21 -6.26 0.01 11.04
N TYR A 22 -5.15 0.31 10.36
CA TYR A 22 -4.54 -0.64 9.43
C TYR A 22 -3.98 -1.87 10.14
N ARG A 23 -3.47 -1.73 11.36
CA ARG A 23 -2.92 -2.85 12.14
C ARG A 23 -3.99 -3.86 12.59
N PRO A 24 -5.11 -3.47 13.24
CA PRO A 24 -6.19 -4.41 13.58
C PRO A 24 -6.86 -5.05 12.37
N VAL A 25 -7.12 -4.27 11.31
CA VAL A 25 -7.74 -4.77 10.08
C VAL A 25 -6.77 -5.73 9.37
N GLY A 26 -5.51 -5.33 9.20
CA GLY A 26 -4.46 -6.15 8.63
C GLY A 26 -4.22 -7.44 9.40
N TYR A 27 -4.35 -7.45 10.73
CA TYR A 27 -4.24 -8.66 11.54
C TYR A 27 -5.37 -9.65 11.27
N THR A 28 -6.58 -9.14 11.10
CA THR A 28 -7.75 -9.96 10.75
C THR A 28 -7.54 -10.60 9.38
N ILE A 29 -7.09 -9.81 8.40
CA ILE A 29 -6.75 -10.30 7.06
C ILE A 29 -5.60 -11.32 7.13
N ALA A 30 -4.55 -11.06 7.92
CA ALA A 30 -3.42 -11.98 8.07
C ALA A 30 -3.85 -13.33 8.66
N ARG A 31 -4.76 -13.33 9.65
CA ARG A 31 -5.35 -14.56 10.22
C ARG A 31 -6.16 -15.33 9.17
N MET A 32 -6.97 -14.64 8.38
CA MET A 32 -7.72 -15.27 7.28
C MET A 32 -6.79 -15.84 6.21
N SER A 33 -5.79 -15.07 5.78
CA SER A 33 -4.77 -15.53 4.81
C SER A 33 -4.00 -16.74 5.32
N ARG A 34 -3.67 -16.80 6.61
CA ARG A 34 -3.07 -17.98 7.24
C ARG A 34 -4.02 -19.19 7.19
N ALA A 35 -5.30 -18.99 7.47
CA ALA A 35 -6.30 -20.07 7.40
C ALA A 35 -6.49 -20.58 5.97
N LEU A 36 -6.32 -19.70 4.97
CA LEU A 36 -6.35 -20.03 3.54
C LEU A 36 -5.01 -20.54 2.99
N ALA A 37 -4.00 -20.75 3.86
CA ALA A 37 -2.65 -21.18 3.48
C ALA A 37 -1.99 -20.29 2.40
N LEU A 38 -2.31 -18.99 2.37
CA LEU A 38 -1.69 -18.03 1.47
C LEU A 38 -0.26 -17.70 1.94
N SER A 39 0.64 -17.49 0.99
CA SER A 39 1.98 -16.95 1.28
C SER A 39 1.93 -15.43 1.43
N PRO A 40 2.84 -14.82 2.21
CA PRO A 40 2.93 -13.35 2.31
C PRO A 40 3.04 -12.68 0.94
N ASN A 41 3.91 -13.20 0.06
CA ASN A 41 4.08 -12.66 -1.30
C ASN A 41 2.80 -12.73 -2.13
N ALA A 42 1.95 -13.75 -1.93
CA ALA A 42 0.66 -13.82 -2.61
C ALA A 42 -0.28 -12.70 -2.13
N VAL A 43 -0.30 -12.41 -0.82
CA VAL A 43 -1.06 -11.29 -0.27
C VAL A 43 -0.56 -9.96 -0.84
N THR A 44 0.76 -9.76 -0.95
CA THR A 44 1.37 -8.58 -1.59
C THR A 44 0.95 -8.45 -3.06
N LEU A 45 0.98 -9.54 -3.84
CA LEU A 45 0.55 -9.48 -5.24
C LEU A 45 -0.93 -9.12 -5.39
N ILE A 46 -1.78 -9.63 -4.49
CA ILE A 46 -3.21 -9.27 -4.49
C ILE A 46 -3.39 -7.81 -4.08
N SER A 47 -2.66 -7.31 -3.07
CA SER A 47 -2.75 -5.90 -2.66
C SER A 47 -2.36 -4.97 -3.82
N ILE A 48 -1.28 -5.30 -4.55
CA ILE A 48 -0.87 -4.57 -5.75
C ILE A 48 -1.97 -4.57 -6.81
N ALA A 49 -2.55 -5.73 -7.13
CA ALA A 49 -3.61 -5.81 -8.12
C ALA A 49 -4.85 -4.98 -7.73
N VAL A 50 -5.25 -5.04 -6.46
CA VAL A 50 -6.36 -4.25 -5.91
C VAL A 50 -6.05 -2.76 -5.95
N GLY A 51 -4.84 -2.35 -5.54
CA GLY A 51 -4.43 -0.95 -5.55
C GLY A 51 -4.28 -0.37 -6.95
N VAL A 52 -3.75 -1.13 -7.91
CA VAL A 52 -3.71 -0.71 -9.33
C VAL A 52 -5.12 -0.54 -9.89
N THR A 53 -6.03 -1.45 -9.54
CA THR A 53 -7.45 -1.35 -9.90
C THR A 53 -8.09 -0.10 -9.30
N ALA A 54 -7.80 0.21 -8.03
CA ALA A 54 -8.23 1.46 -7.39
C ALA A 54 -7.74 2.70 -8.15
N GLY A 55 -6.46 2.71 -8.55
CA GLY A 55 -5.89 3.75 -9.41
C GLY A 55 -6.67 3.91 -10.72
N HIS A 56 -7.01 2.79 -11.37
CA HIS A 56 -7.82 2.82 -12.60
C HIS A 56 -9.21 3.41 -12.38
N LEU A 57 -9.86 3.13 -11.25
CA LEU A 57 -11.17 3.70 -10.94
C LEU A 57 -11.12 5.24 -10.83
N PHE A 58 -10.00 5.83 -10.41
CA PHE A 58 -9.84 7.28 -10.34
C PHE A 58 -9.78 7.98 -11.70
N TYR A 59 -9.64 7.22 -12.79
CA TYR A 59 -9.79 7.76 -14.14
C TYR A 59 -11.20 8.30 -14.41
N TYR A 60 -12.23 7.70 -13.79
CA TYR A 60 -13.62 8.05 -14.08
C TYR A 60 -14.09 9.23 -13.21
N SER A 61 -14.86 10.14 -13.81
CA SER A 61 -15.36 11.34 -13.12
C SER A 61 -16.55 11.12 -12.19
N HIS A 62 -17.10 9.90 -12.18
CA HIS A 62 -18.27 9.55 -11.40
C HIS A 62 -17.93 9.39 -9.90
N LEU A 63 -18.66 10.08 -9.02
CA LEU A 63 -18.43 10.06 -7.57
C LEU A 63 -18.46 8.63 -7.00
N THR A 64 -19.46 7.84 -7.34
CA THR A 64 -19.58 6.44 -6.87
C THR A 64 -18.36 5.59 -7.24
N VAL A 65 -17.82 5.77 -8.45
CA VAL A 65 -16.64 5.02 -8.91
C VAL A 65 -15.40 5.45 -8.12
N ASN A 66 -15.26 6.74 -7.86
CA ASN A 66 -14.17 7.26 -7.01
C ASN A 66 -14.27 6.77 -5.56
N VAL A 67 -15.48 6.68 -4.99
CA VAL A 67 -15.69 6.11 -3.64
C VAL A 67 -15.30 4.63 -3.61
N LEU A 68 -15.68 3.86 -4.62
CA LEU A 68 -15.25 2.47 -4.75
C LEU A 68 -13.72 2.38 -4.89
N GLY A 69 -13.10 3.26 -5.69
CA GLY A 69 -11.65 3.38 -5.80
C GLY A 69 -10.98 3.64 -4.44
N MET A 70 -11.50 4.57 -3.64
CA MET A 70 -10.99 4.84 -2.29
C MET A 70 -11.12 3.62 -1.37
N ILE A 71 -12.26 2.91 -1.40
CA ILE A 71 -12.46 1.70 -0.60
C ILE A 71 -11.47 0.62 -1.00
N LEU A 72 -11.24 0.40 -2.30
CA LEU A 72 -10.25 -0.55 -2.79
C LEU A 72 -8.83 -0.14 -2.39
N LEU A 73 -8.49 1.14 -2.44
CA LEU A 73 -7.19 1.64 -2.04
C LEU A 73 -6.93 1.38 -0.54
N VAL A 74 -7.88 1.74 0.33
CA VAL A 74 -7.80 1.45 1.77
C VAL A 74 -7.70 -0.06 2.03
N THR A 75 -8.38 -0.87 1.24
CA THR A 75 -8.29 -2.32 1.32
C THR A 75 -6.90 -2.82 0.93
N ALA A 76 -6.30 -2.29 -0.14
CA ALA A 76 -4.95 -2.62 -0.57
C ALA A 76 -3.91 -2.30 0.52
N GLU A 77 -3.99 -1.12 1.13
CA GLU A 77 -3.13 -0.70 2.26
C GLU A 77 -3.31 -1.61 3.49
N ALA A 78 -4.54 -2.04 3.77
CA ALA A 78 -4.78 -3.00 4.84
C ALA A 78 -4.19 -4.39 4.54
N MET A 79 -4.21 -4.82 3.28
CA MET A 79 -3.60 -6.07 2.81
C MET A 79 -2.07 -6.02 2.83
N ASP A 80 -1.49 -4.87 2.49
CA ASP A 80 -0.06 -4.60 2.62
C ASP A 80 0.40 -4.74 4.08
N SER A 81 -0.32 -4.10 5.03
CA SER A 81 -0.05 -4.38 6.45
C SER A 81 -0.28 -5.85 6.82
N ALA A 82 -1.19 -6.57 6.16
CA ALA A 82 -1.48 -7.96 6.47
C ALA A 82 -0.35 -8.91 6.05
N ASP A 83 0.32 -8.67 4.91
CA ASP A 83 1.41 -9.53 4.44
C ASP A 83 2.60 -9.51 5.42
N GLY A 84 2.93 -8.35 5.96
CA GLY A 84 4.06 -8.17 6.86
C GLY A 84 3.77 -8.77 8.23
N GLN A 85 2.50 -8.72 8.65
CA GLN A 85 2.03 -9.41 9.86
C GLN A 85 1.99 -10.92 9.65
N LEU A 86 1.51 -11.39 8.50
CA LEU A 86 1.50 -12.81 8.14
C LEU A 86 2.92 -13.38 8.14
N ALA A 87 3.88 -12.69 7.51
CA ALA A 87 5.28 -13.09 7.48
C ALA A 87 5.90 -13.23 8.89
N ARG A 88 5.50 -12.38 9.85
CA ARG A 88 5.90 -12.49 11.26
C ARG A 88 5.25 -13.71 11.93
N MET A 89 3.96 -13.90 11.69
CA MET A 89 3.19 -15.00 12.27
C MET A 89 3.64 -16.38 11.74
N THR A 90 4.08 -16.46 10.49
CA THR A 90 4.56 -17.71 9.84
C THR A 90 6.07 -17.84 9.86
N ASN A 91 6.79 -16.82 10.36
CA ASN A 91 8.25 -16.75 10.37
C ASN A 91 8.90 -16.92 8.98
N THR A 92 8.19 -16.47 7.93
CA THR A 92 8.61 -16.58 6.52
C THR A 92 9.07 -15.22 5.97
N HIS A 93 9.95 -14.54 6.69
CA HIS A 93 10.56 -13.30 6.22
C HIS A 93 11.54 -13.56 5.09
N SER A 94 11.45 -12.80 3.99
CA SER A 94 12.37 -12.91 2.86
C SER A 94 12.83 -11.54 2.38
N ARG A 95 14.05 -11.47 1.83
CA ARG A 95 14.56 -10.24 1.17
C ARG A 95 13.73 -9.89 -0.06
N PHE A 96 13.34 -10.90 -0.83
CA PHE A 96 12.50 -10.72 -2.02
C PHE A 96 11.14 -10.12 -1.65
N GLY A 97 10.46 -10.65 -0.63
CA GLY A 97 9.18 -10.12 -0.16
C GLY A 97 9.28 -8.65 0.25
N ARG A 98 10.38 -8.23 0.90
CA ARG A 98 10.61 -6.82 1.25
C ARG A 98 10.80 -5.92 0.03
N ILE A 99 11.49 -6.41 -1.00
CA ILE A 99 11.66 -5.64 -2.25
C ILE A 99 10.32 -5.53 -2.97
N LEU A 100 9.54 -6.62 -2.99
CA LEU A 100 8.23 -6.67 -3.61
C LEU A 100 7.23 -5.73 -2.91
N ASP A 101 7.25 -5.68 -1.58
CA ASP A 101 6.47 -4.76 -0.73
C ASP A 101 6.73 -3.30 -1.12
N GLY A 102 7.99 -2.85 -1.09
CA GLY A 102 8.36 -1.49 -1.49
C GLY A 102 8.08 -1.18 -2.98
N PHE A 103 8.28 -2.15 -3.87
CA PHE A 103 7.96 -1.99 -5.30
C PHE A 103 6.44 -1.90 -5.53
N GLY A 104 5.67 -2.70 -4.80
CA GLY A 104 4.22 -2.76 -4.87
C GLY A 104 3.56 -1.43 -4.53
N GLY A 105 3.99 -0.81 -3.43
CA GLY A 105 3.54 0.54 -3.06
C GLY A 105 3.80 1.55 -4.18
N ASN A 106 5.02 1.58 -4.73
CA ASN A 106 5.34 2.48 -5.84
C ASN A 106 4.45 2.25 -7.08
N LEU A 107 4.13 1.00 -7.43
CA LEU A 107 3.24 0.70 -8.55
C LEU A 107 1.81 1.22 -8.34
N ILE A 108 1.28 1.10 -7.11
CA ILE A 108 -0.05 1.62 -6.77
C ILE A 108 -0.07 3.13 -6.95
N PHE A 109 0.92 3.86 -6.42
CA PHE A 109 1.01 5.32 -6.58
C PHE A 109 1.21 5.76 -8.03
N ILE A 110 2.05 5.07 -8.80
CA ILE A 110 2.21 5.31 -10.24
C ILE A 110 0.85 5.15 -10.95
N SER A 111 0.10 4.09 -10.64
CA SER A 111 -1.24 3.88 -11.20
C SER A 111 -2.18 5.04 -10.88
N ILE A 112 -2.22 5.50 -9.63
CA ILE A 112 -3.07 6.63 -9.20
C ILE A 112 -2.71 7.90 -9.97
N TYR A 113 -1.43 8.29 -9.99
CA TYR A 113 -0.99 9.51 -10.67
C TYR A 113 -1.25 9.45 -12.18
N LEU A 114 -0.98 8.30 -12.80
CA LEU A 114 -1.22 8.10 -14.23
C LEU A 114 -2.69 8.28 -14.58
N HIS A 115 -3.59 7.59 -13.88
CA HIS A 115 -5.02 7.64 -14.19
C HIS A 115 -5.65 8.99 -13.87
N LEU A 116 -5.22 9.67 -12.79
CA LEU A 116 -5.65 11.04 -12.52
C LEU A 116 -5.19 12.03 -13.59
N CYS A 117 -3.94 11.92 -14.07
CA CYS A 117 -3.45 12.76 -15.17
C CYS A 117 -4.20 12.50 -16.46
N LEU A 118 -4.41 11.22 -16.80
CA LEU A 118 -5.18 10.82 -17.97
C LEU A 118 -6.61 11.39 -17.91
N ARG A 119 -7.25 11.36 -16.74
CA ARG A 119 -8.55 11.98 -16.53
C ARG A 119 -8.52 13.48 -16.78
N VAL A 120 -7.57 14.19 -16.18
CA VAL A 120 -7.44 15.65 -16.36
C VAL A 120 -7.28 16.00 -17.84
N VAL A 121 -6.43 15.29 -18.55
CA VAL A 121 -6.20 15.51 -20.00
C VAL A 121 -7.45 15.16 -20.81
N HIS A 122 -8.14 14.06 -20.47
CA HIS A 122 -9.38 13.66 -21.12
C HIS A 122 -10.52 14.68 -20.92
N GLU A 123 -10.56 15.36 -19.77
CA GLU A 123 -11.50 16.45 -19.47
C GLU A 123 -11.09 17.80 -20.10
N GLY A 124 -10.04 17.83 -20.95
CA GLY A 124 -9.56 19.03 -21.65
C GLY A 124 -8.49 19.82 -20.89
N GLY A 125 -7.95 19.26 -19.82
CA GLY A 125 -6.84 19.83 -19.07
C GLY A 125 -5.50 19.77 -19.82
N PRO A 126 -4.49 20.51 -19.33
CA PRO A 126 -3.23 20.66 -20.04
C PRO A 126 -2.30 19.45 -19.86
N LEU A 127 -1.56 19.09 -20.92
CA LEU A 127 -0.61 17.96 -20.91
C LEU A 127 0.56 18.14 -19.93
N TRP A 128 0.87 19.38 -19.50
CA TRP A 128 1.96 19.61 -18.54
C TRP A 128 1.68 19.01 -17.15
N ILE A 129 0.43 18.59 -16.86
CA ILE A 129 0.08 17.90 -15.61
C ILE A 129 0.94 16.64 -15.38
N PHE A 130 1.41 15.99 -16.44
CA PHE A 130 2.32 14.85 -16.34
C PHE A 130 3.67 15.23 -15.70
N PHE A 131 4.19 16.45 -15.89
CA PHE A 131 5.40 16.89 -15.20
C PHE A 131 5.18 16.98 -13.69
N VAL A 132 4.00 17.44 -13.26
CA VAL A 132 3.62 17.47 -11.84
C VAL A 132 3.54 16.04 -11.30
N ALA A 133 2.91 15.11 -12.03
CA ALA A 133 2.85 13.72 -11.62
C ALA A 133 4.23 13.07 -11.50
N VAL A 134 5.16 13.34 -12.43
CA VAL A 134 6.54 12.87 -12.33
C VAL A 134 7.24 13.45 -11.11
N ALA A 135 7.07 14.76 -10.83
CA ALA A 135 7.65 15.40 -9.65
C ALA A 135 7.08 14.81 -8.35
N CYS A 136 5.77 14.60 -8.27
CA CYS A 136 5.10 13.95 -7.14
C CYS A 136 5.58 12.51 -6.96
N GLY A 137 5.68 11.74 -8.04
CA GLY A 137 6.19 10.36 -8.02
C GLY A 137 7.63 10.29 -7.51
N ALA A 138 8.51 11.14 -8.03
CA ALA A 138 9.91 11.21 -7.59
C ALA A 138 10.03 11.61 -6.11
N SER A 139 9.25 12.61 -5.67
CA SER A 139 9.22 13.03 -4.27
C SER A 139 8.72 11.91 -3.36
N HIS A 140 7.63 11.23 -3.74
CA HIS A 140 7.07 10.11 -3.00
C HIS A 140 8.07 8.97 -2.88
N SER A 141 8.67 8.51 -3.99
CA SER A 141 9.65 7.42 -3.96
C SER A 141 10.85 7.76 -3.08
N PHE A 142 11.30 9.03 -3.08
CA PHE A 142 12.35 9.48 -2.19
C PHE A 142 11.94 9.48 -0.71
N GLN A 143 10.71 9.93 -0.39
CA GLN A 143 10.18 9.88 0.97
C GLN A 143 10.07 8.44 1.49
N CYS A 144 9.58 7.51 0.67
CA CYS A 144 9.50 6.09 1.03
C CYS A 144 10.90 5.49 1.25
N ALA A 145 11.86 5.76 0.37
CA ALA A 145 13.24 5.29 0.52
C ALA A 145 13.88 5.84 1.81
N MET A 146 13.64 7.11 2.12
CA MET A 146 14.14 7.75 3.34
C MET A 146 13.49 7.16 4.59
N ALA A 147 12.17 6.96 4.61
CA ALA A 147 11.45 6.34 5.72
C ALA A 147 11.96 4.91 5.97
N ASP A 148 12.20 4.13 4.91
CA ASP A 148 12.77 2.79 4.99
C ASP A 148 14.22 2.81 5.46
N TYR A 149 15.02 3.79 5.06
CA TYR A 149 16.37 3.98 5.57
C TYR A 149 16.37 4.20 7.08
N TYR A 150 15.57 5.15 7.58
CA TYR A 150 15.45 5.42 9.02
C TYR A 150 14.95 4.20 9.81
N ARG A 151 13.96 3.47 9.28
CA ARG A 151 13.42 2.23 9.87
C ARG A 151 14.45 1.10 10.00
N ASN A 152 15.45 1.08 9.12
CA ASN A 152 16.49 0.04 9.10
C ASN A 152 17.77 0.46 9.85
N ALA A 153 18.11 1.75 9.85
CA ALA A 153 19.33 2.27 10.46
C ALA A 153 19.22 2.45 11.99
N TYR A 154 18.05 2.77 12.52
CA TYR A 154 17.83 3.03 13.95
C TYR A 154 17.13 1.85 14.65
N ARG A 155 17.63 0.63 14.41
CA ARG A 155 17.16 -0.60 15.07
C ARG A 155 18.05 -1.02 16.22
#